data_AF-A0A7Z9E2M8-F1
#
_entry.id   AF-A0A7Z9E2M8-F1
#
_cell.length_a   1.000
_cell.length_b   1.000
_cell.length_c   1.000
_cell.angle_alpha   90.00
_cell.angle_beta   90.00
_cell.angle_gamma   90.00
#
_symmetry.space_group_name_H-M   'P 1'
#
loop_
_entity.id
_entity.type
_entity.pdbx_description
1 polymer ?
#
loop_
_entity_poly.entity_id
_entity_poly.type
_entity_poly.pdbx_seq_one_letter_code
_entity_poly.pdbx_strand_id
1 'polypeptide(L)' 'METKPLQNFFTNHLGLLYRSALRKKQPDRLLYLAVPSEVYREFFLIQFIQEVIAEHRLKLLVFEPSQQEIVLWKE' A
#
# COMPACT_ATOMS: atom_id res chain seq x y z
N MET A 1 -11.35 -8.07 31.58
CA MET A 1 -10.10 -8.66 31.06
C MET A 1 -10.11 -8.54 29.54
N GLU A 2 -9.72 -7.39 28.98
CA GLU A 2 -9.47 -7.28 27.54
C GLU A 2 -8.32 -6.30 27.31
N THR A 3 -7.13 -6.86 27.25
CA THR A 3 -5.97 -6.24 26.58
C THR A 3 -5.65 -7.28 25.49
N LYS A 4 -5.44 -6.98 24.21
CA LYS A 4 -4.36 -6.15 23.68
C LYS A 4 -4.58 -5.93 22.17
N PRO A 5 -4.84 -4.69 21.70
CA PRO A 5 -4.72 -4.34 20.28
C PRO A 5 -3.28 -4.50 19.73
N LEU A 6 -2.29 -4.74 20.59
CA LEU A 6 -0.90 -5.02 20.19
C LEU A 6 -0.70 -6.33 19.40
N GLN A 7 -1.60 -7.31 19.50
CA GLN A 7 -1.41 -8.60 18.81
C GLN A 7 -1.56 -8.47 17.28
N ASN A 8 -2.37 -7.52 16.81
CA ASN A 8 -2.53 -7.24 15.38
C ASN A 8 -1.35 -6.46 14.78
N PHE A 9 -0.48 -5.87 15.62
CA PHE A 9 0.72 -5.16 15.15
C PHE A 9 1.85 -6.12 14.72
N PHE A 10 1.83 -7.38 15.19
CA PHE A 10 2.87 -8.38 14.87
C PHE A 10 2.60 -9.23 13.63
N THR A 11 1.37 -9.22 13.09
CA THR A 11 0.97 -10.06 11.94
C THR A 11 1.38 -9.47 10.57
N ASN A 12 2.19 -8.41 10.54
CA ASN A 12 2.73 -7.83 9.29
C ASN A 12 4.12 -8.37 8.88
N HIS A 13 4.59 -9.48 9.47
CA HIS A 13 5.85 -10.10 9.05
C HIS A 13 5.83 -10.63 7.60
N LEU A 14 4.67 -11.00 7.07
CA LEU A 14 4.55 -11.57 5.73
C LEU A 14 4.83 -10.55 4.62
N GLY A 15 4.39 -9.30 4.79
CA GLY A 15 4.58 -8.25 3.77
C GLY A 15 6.05 -7.89 3.56
N LEU A 16 6.84 -7.82 4.64
CA LEU A 16 8.26 -7.52 4.58
C LEU A 16 9.08 -8.68 3.96
N LEU A 17 8.73 -9.93 4.31
CA LEU A 17 9.35 -11.10 3.71
C LEU A 17 9.09 -11.18 2.20
N TYR A 18 7.86 -10.90 1.76
CA TYR A 18 7.52 -10.89 0.34
C TYR A 18 8.26 -9.78 -0.43
N ARG A 19 8.32 -8.55 0.10
CA ARG A 19 9.10 -7.45 -0.50
C ARG A 19 10.60 -7.79 -0.58
N SER A 20 11.16 -8.43 0.46
CA SER A 20 12.56 -8.85 0.50
C SER A 20 12.86 -10.00 -0.49
N ALA A 21 11.97 -10.99 -0.57
CA ALA A 21 12.08 -12.10 -1.51
C ALA A 21 11.97 -11.64 -2.97
N LEU A 22 11.05 -10.71 -3.27
CA LEU A 22 10.92 -10.12 -4.60
C LEU A 22 12.16 -9.32 -4.99
N ARG A 23 12.72 -8.48 -4.10
CA ARG A 23 13.98 -7.76 -4.37
C ARG A 23 15.15 -8.70 -4.69
N LYS A 24 15.20 -9.89 -4.09
CA LYS A 24 16.27 -10.87 -4.33
C LYS A 24 16.06 -11.71 -5.60
N LYS A 25 14.82 -12.07 -5.94
CA LYS A 25 14.52 -12.94 -7.10
C LYS A 25 14.22 -12.17 -8.38
N GLN A 26 13.65 -10.98 -8.28
CA GLN A 26 13.22 -10.14 -9.42
C GLN A 26 13.39 -8.67 -9.06
N PRO A 27 14.63 -8.17 -9.01
CA PRO A 27 14.94 -6.80 -8.59
C PRO A 27 14.28 -5.74 -9.47
N ASP A 28 13.99 -6.05 -10.73
CA ASP A 28 13.36 -5.14 -11.69
C ASP A 28 11.83 -5.05 -11.53
N ARG A 29 11.23 -5.84 -10.63
CA ARG A 29 9.77 -5.83 -10.44
C ARG A 29 9.35 -4.60 -9.64
N LEU A 30 8.60 -3.71 -10.30
CA LEU A 30 7.98 -2.55 -9.67
C LEU A 30 6.85 -2.99 -8.71
N LEU A 31 6.92 -2.55 -7.46
CA LEU A 31 5.91 -2.82 -6.45
C LEU A 31 4.94 -1.64 -6.36
N TYR A 32 3.66 -1.91 -6.61
CA TYR A 32 2.58 -0.94 -6.42
C TYR A 32 1.70 -1.36 -5.23
N LEU A 33 1.28 -0.39 -4.44
CA LEU A 33 0.25 -0.56 -3.44
C LEU A 33 -1.11 -0.36 -4.10
N ALA A 34 -1.91 -1.44 -4.19
CA ALA A 34 -3.27 -1.37 -4.71
C ALA A 34 -4.21 -0.78 -3.66
N VAL A 35 -4.95 0.27 -4.01
CA VAL A 35 -5.89 0.97 -3.12
C VAL A 35 -7.24 1.20 -3.81
N PRO A 36 -8.38 1.04 -3.12
CA PRO A 36 -9.68 1.41 -3.68
C PRO A 36 -9.79 2.91 -3.98
N SER A 37 -10.57 3.27 -5.00
CA SER A 37 -10.79 4.67 -5.42
C SER A 37 -11.36 5.56 -4.31
N GLU A 38 -12.27 5.01 -3.49
CA GLU A 38 -12.86 5.68 -2.33
C GLU A 38 -11.80 6.00 -1.27
N VAL A 39 -11.02 5.00 -0.85
CA VAL A 39 -9.92 5.17 0.10
C VAL A 39 -8.87 6.16 -0.43
N TYR A 40 -8.59 6.14 -1.73
CA TYR A 40 -7.68 7.12 -2.33
C TYR A 40 -8.18 8.55 -2.16
N ARG A 41 -9.47 8.80 -2.44
CA ARG A 41 -10.07 10.14 -2.33
C ARG A 41 -10.17 10.61 -0.88
N GLU A 42 -10.49 9.72 0.05
CA GLU A 42 -10.74 10.09 1.46
C GLU A 42 -9.46 10.23 2.27
N PHE A 43 -8.47 9.37 2.06
CA PHE A 43 -7.27 9.30 2.90
C PHE A 43 -6.01 9.75 2.17
N PHE A 44 -5.81 9.27 0.94
CA PHE A 44 -4.55 9.51 0.25
C PHE A 44 -4.42 10.94 -0.27
N LEU A 45 -5.51 11.68 -0.50
CA LEU A 45 -5.44 13.10 -0.87
C LEU A 45 -5.07 14.05 0.29
N ILE A 46 -4.99 13.54 1.52
CA ILE A 46 -4.53 14.32 2.68
C ILE A 46 -3.06 14.73 2.46
N GLN A 47 -2.75 16.01 2.63
CA GLN A 47 -1.42 16.57 2.34
C GLN A 47 -0.28 15.81 3.03
N PHE A 48 -0.42 15.54 4.34
CA PHE A 48 0.58 14.78 5.09
C PHE A 48 0.82 13.37 4.49
N ILE A 49 -0.24 12.70 4.03
CA ILE A 49 -0.12 11.37 3.42
C ILE A 49 0.56 11.46 2.05
N GLN A 50 0.28 12.50 1.26
CA GLN A 50 0.99 12.77 0.01
C GLN A 50 2.48 13.01 0.24
N GLU A 51 2.86 13.74 1.30
CA GLU A 51 4.26 13.97 1.68
C GLU A 51 4.96 12.64 2.01
N VAL A 52 4.33 11.78 2.82
CA VAL A 52 4.84 10.45 3.18
C VAL A 52 4.98 9.54 1.95
N ILE A 53 4.02 9.57 1.02
CA ILE A 53 4.10 8.83 -0.24
C ILE A 53 5.31 9.28 -1.06
N ALA A 54 5.52 10.59 -1.19
CA ALA A 54 6.61 11.15 -1.96
C ALA A 54 7.97 10.82 -1.33
N GLU A 55 8.09 10.95 -0.01
CA GLU A 55 9.32 10.63 0.74
C GLU A 55 9.73 9.16 0.54
N HIS A 56 8.77 8.24 0.61
CA HIS A 56 9.02 6.81 0.48
C HIS A 56 8.95 6.28 -0.96
N ARG A 57 8.69 7.15 -1.96
CA ARG A 57 8.53 6.80 -3.38
C ARG A 57 7.54 5.65 -3.57
N LEU A 58 6.41 5.72 -2.86
CA LEU A 58 5.39 4.67 -2.92
C LEU A 58 4.61 4.80 -4.22
N LYS A 59 4.71 3.78 -5.06
CA LYS A 59 3.87 3.68 -6.24
C LYS A 59 2.48 3.17 -5.87
N LEU A 60 1.44 3.83 -6.33
CA LEU A 60 0.04 3.48 -6.05
C LEU A 60 -0.65 3.01 -7.32
N LEU A 61 -1.49 2.00 -7.16
CA LEU A 61 -2.45 1.54 -8.16
C LEU A 61 -3.83 1.75 -7.57
N VAL A 62 -4.57 2.71 -8.10
CA VAL A 62 -5.94 2.97 -7.66
C VAL A 62 -6.89 2.19 -8.55
N PHE A 63 -7.79 1.43 -7.96
CA PHE A 63 -8.79 0.64 -8.69
C PHE A 63 -10.21 0.98 -8.22
N GLU A 64 -11.19 0.83 -9.10
CA GLU A 64 -12.61 0.95 -8.76
C GLU A 64 -13.18 -0.43 -8.43
N PRO A 65 -13.50 -0.73 -7.15
CA PRO A 65 -13.96 -2.07 -6.77
C PRO A 65 -15.24 -2.50 -7.48
N SER A 66 -16.16 -1.57 -7.76
CA SER A 66 -17.45 -1.88 -8.40
C SER A 66 -17.31 -2.26 -9.87
N GLN A 67 -16.35 -1.64 -10.59
CA GLN A 67 -16.13 -1.88 -12.02
C GLN A 67 -14.95 -2.84 -12.29
N GLN A 68 -14.20 -3.22 -11.24
CA GLN A 68 -13.02 -4.09 -11.31
C GLN A 68 -11.95 -3.58 -12.29
N GLU A 69 -11.84 -2.26 -12.42
CA GLU A 69 -10.89 -1.61 -13.32
C GLU A 69 -9.85 -0.78 -12.57
N ILE A 70 -8.71 -0.57 -13.22
CA ILE A 70 -7.67 0.30 -12.70
C ILE A 70 -7.96 1.70 -13.21
N VAL A 71 -8.13 2.64 -12.27
CA VAL A 71 -8.50 4.02 -12.58
C VAL A 71 -7.31 4.97 -12.58
N LEU A 72 -6.24 4.66 -11.83
CA LEU A 72 -5.05 5.51 -11.77
C LEU A 72 -3.79 4.71 -11.44
N TRP A 73 -2.71 5.04 -12.14
CA TRP A 73 -1.35 4.68 -11.77
C TRP A 73 -0.63 5.93 -11.29
N LYS A 74 -0.11 5.92 -10.07
CA LYS A 74 0.63 7.05 -9.49
C LYS A 74 2.03 6.60 -9.08
N GLU A 75 3.03 7.36 -9.52
CA GLU A 75 4.45 7.10 -9.25
C GLU A 75 5.04 7.98 -8.15
#